data_AF-A0A7S4MEF1-F1
#
_entry.id   AF-A0A7S4MEF1-F1
#
_cell.length_a   1.000
_cell.length_b   1.000
_cell.length_c   1.000
_cell.angle_alpha   90.00
_cell.angle_beta   90.00
_cell.angle_gamma   90.00
#
_symmetry.space_group_name_H-M   'P 1'
#
loop_
_entity.id
_entity.type
_entity.pdbx_description
1 polymer ?
#
loop_
_entity_poly.entity_id
_entity_poly.type
_entity_poly.pdbx_seq_one_letter_code
_entity_poly.pdbx_strand_id
1 'polypeptide(L)'
;MTGVLIVYSSLFARWAYIVKPQNLLLASCHVTNVAAQLNQMRRALDYKTSQGQDEEVKDITMKAAATAAAGAGCVALGPMIQSAMVGMNLGVLSSVAAADAGPFTVHFWAPMSKWLISGASFMDLHRPTEKISIAQYTALTMTGLFFSRYALLVQPINYTLCSVNIALFGSSAWHLGRKINADYIEGPTTEAEEEATPKEE
;
A
#
# COMPACT_ATOMS: atom_id res chain seq x y z
N MET A 1 -4.73 9.15 7.04
CA MET A 1 -3.97 8.04 6.43
C MET A 1 -3.41 7.04 7.46
N THR A 2 -3.02 7.45 8.66
CA THR A 2 -2.29 6.58 9.62
C THR A 2 -3.02 5.30 10.04
N GLY A 3 -4.31 5.36 10.36
CA GLY A 3 -5.09 4.15 10.74
C GLY A 3 -5.17 3.08 9.65
N VAL A 4 -5.36 3.50 8.39
CA VAL A 4 -5.38 2.59 7.22
C VAL A 4 -4.02 1.92 7.04
N LEU A 5 -2.93 2.68 7.18
CA LEU A 5 -1.58 2.15 7.05
C LEU A 5 -1.22 1.16 8.17
N ILE A 6 -1.76 1.34 9.38
CA ILE A 6 -1.56 0.41 10.50
C ILE A 6 -2.19 -0.94 10.18
N VAL A 7 -3.44 -0.94 9.68
CA VAL A 7 -4.14 -2.17 9.29
C VAL A 7 -3.45 -2.83 8.11
N TYR A 8 -3.09 -2.04 7.08
CA TYR A 8 -2.31 -2.51 5.94
C TYR A 8 -1.01 -3.21 6.37
N SER A 9 -0.23 -2.56 7.24
CA SER A 9 1.07 -3.10 7.66
C SER A 9 0.89 -4.33 8.56
N SER A 10 -0.16 -4.38 9.38
CA SER A 10 -0.51 -5.56 10.18
C SER A 10 -0.89 -6.76 9.31
N LEU A 11 -1.66 -6.55 8.24
CA LEU A 11 -2.01 -7.60 7.27
C LEU A 11 -0.75 -8.16 6.60
N PHE A 12 0.17 -7.29 6.17
CA PHE A 12 1.42 -7.72 5.55
C PHE A 12 2.38 -8.40 6.53
N ALA A 13 2.44 -7.96 7.78
CA ALA A 13 3.23 -8.65 8.82
C ALA A 13 2.73 -10.09 9.01
N ARG A 14 1.41 -10.28 9.13
CA ARG A 14 0.81 -11.61 9.22
C ARG A 14 1.07 -12.42 7.97
N TRP A 15 0.87 -11.85 6.78
CA TRP A 15 1.13 -12.51 5.51
C TRP A 15 2.57 -13.02 5.41
N ALA A 16 3.55 -12.16 5.72
CA ALA A 16 4.97 -12.50 5.66
C ALA A 16 5.38 -13.57 6.69
N TYR A 17 4.65 -13.66 7.81
CA TYR A 17 4.83 -14.71 8.80
C TYR A 17 4.24 -16.06 8.37
N ILE A 18 3.07 -16.08 7.70
CA ILE A 18 2.40 -17.35 7.37
C ILE A 18 2.85 -17.94 6.03
N VAL A 19 3.29 -17.11 5.09
CA VAL A 19 3.70 -17.53 3.75
C VAL A 19 4.89 -18.49 3.81
N LYS A 20 5.01 -19.41 2.84
CA LYS A 20 6.14 -20.34 2.76
C LYS A 20 6.99 -20.09 1.51
N PRO A 21 8.34 -20.06 1.61
CA PRO A 21 9.10 -19.94 2.86
C PRO A 21 8.78 -18.64 3.60
N GLN A 22 8.90 -18.65 4.92
CA GLN A 22 8.58 -17.49 5.76
C GLN A 22 9.59 -16.37 5.52
N ASN A 23 9.11 -15.13 5.54
CA ASN A 23 9.95 -13.96 5.39
C ASN A 23 9.90 -13.12 6.67
N LEU A 24 10.67 -13.53 7.67
CA LEU A 24 10.68 -12.88 8.99
C LEU A 24 11.23 -11.46 8.97
N LEU A 25 12.15 -11.15 8.04
CA LEU A 25 12.66 -9.79 7.86
C LEU A 25 11.58 -8.85 7.30
N LEU A 26 10.79 -9.34 6.34
CA LEU A 26 9.63 -8.59 5.84
C LEU A 26 8.58 -8.41 6.94
N ALA A 27 8.32 -9.47 7.72
CA ALA A 27 7.42 -9.40 8.85
C ALA A 27 7.88 -8.36 9.89
N SER A 28 9.18 -8.36 10.26
CA SER A 28 9.73 -7.40 11.23
C SER A 28 9.66 -5.97 10.71
N CYS A 29 9.97 -5.74 9.43
CA CYS A 29 9.83 -4.43 8.79
C CYS A 29 8.39 -3.89 8.90
N HIS A 30 7.40 -4.75 8.66
CA HIS A 30 6.01 -4.37 8.79
C HIS A 30 5.58 -4.12 10.24
N VAL A 31 6.11 -4.88 11.20
CA VAL A 31 5.90 -4.62 12.64
C VAL A 31 6.51 -3.28 13.05
N THR A 32 7.73 -2.96 12.61
CA THR A 32 8.34 -1.66 12.89
C THR A 32 7.56 -0.51 12.27
N ASN A 33 7.00 -0.71 11.06
CA ASN A 33 6.13 0.29 10.43
C ASN A 33 4.84 0.53 11.23
N VAL A 34 4.23 -0.52 11.79
CA VAL A 34 3.08 -0.39 12.70
C VAL A 34 3.45 0.42 13.93
N ALA A 35 4.58 0.09 14.58
CA ALA A 35 5.04 0.81 15.77
C ALA A 35 5.31 2.30 15.48
N ALA A 36 5.98 2.60 14.36
CA ALA A 36 6.23 3.96 13.94
C ALA A 36 4.92 4.73 13.68
N GLN A 37 3.96 4.12 12.99
CA GLN A 37 2.67 4.76 12.70
C GLN A 37 1.81 4.97 13.94
N LEU A 38 1.82 4.03 14.89
CA LEU A 38 1.17 4.22 16.19
C LEU A 38 1.78 5.40 16.96
N ASN A 39 3.10 5.51 16.98
CA ASN A 39 3.78 6.65 17.61
C ASN A 39 3.45 7.98 16.91
N GLN A 40 3.44 8.01 15.57
CA GLN A 40 3.03 9.22 14.84
C GLN A 40 1.55 9.56 15.07
N MET A 41 0.67 8.57 15.19
CA MET A 41 -0.73 8.79 15.51
C MET A 41 -0.88 9.39 16.91
N ARG A 42 -0.20 8.83 17.93
CA ARG A 42 -0.17 9.40 19.28
C ARG A 42 0.26 10.87 19.25
N ARG A 43 1.41 11.16 18.64
CA ARG A 43 1.94 12.53 18.55
C ARG A 43 0.97 13.48 17.86
N ALA A 44 0.31 13.03 16.79
CA ALA A 44 -0.68 13.82 16.07
C ALA A 44 -1.93 14.09 16.92
N LEU A 45 -2.40 13.11 17.69
CA LEU A 45 -3.52 13.30 18.61
C LEU A 45 -3.16 14.26 19.74
N ASP A 46 -2.01 14.06 20.39
CA ASP A 46 -1.52 14.95 21.46
C ASP A 46 -1.42 16.41 20.97
N TYR A 47 -0.90 16.62 19.75
CA TYR A 47 -0.84 17.94 19.12
C TYR A 47 -2.23 18.54 18.90
N LYS A 48 -3.17 17.79 18.33
CA LYS A 48 -4.53 18.29 18.06
C LYS A 48 -5.31 18.60 19.33
N THR A 49 -5.17 17.76 20.37
CA THR A 49 -5.72 18.03 21.70
C THR A 49 -5.13 19.33 22.28
N SER A 50 -3.82 19.56 22.15
CA SER A 50 -3.19 20.80 22.64
C SER A 50 -3.68 22.07 21.92
N GLN A 51 -4.20 21.93 20.69
CA GLN A 51 -4.79 23.02 19.90
C GLN A 51 -6.31 23.16 20.13
N GLY A 52 -6.91 22.41 21.05
CA GLY A 52 -8.35 22.40 21.31
C GLY A 52 -9.19 21.82 20.17
N GLN A 53 -8.61 21.00 19.30
CA GLN A 53 -9.28 20.39 18.14
C GLN A 53 -9.96 19.06 18.51
N ASP A 54 -10.78 19.07 19.57
CA ASP A 54 -11.34 17.84 20.17
C ASP A 54 -12.25 17.05 19.22
N GLU A 55 -13.01 17.73 18.36
CA GLU A 55 -13.86 17.07 17.35
C GLU A 55 -13.03 16.30 16.32
N GLU A 56 -11.86 16.83 15.92
CA GLU A 56 -10.99 16.15 14.96
C GLU A 56 -10.26 14.96 15.62
N VAL A 57 -9.86 15.10 16.88
CA VAL A 57 -9.32 14.00 17.69
C VAL A 57 -10.34 12.86 17.80
N LYS A 58 -11.60 13.19 18.07
CA LYS A 58 -12.71 12.23 18.15
C LYS A 58 -12.96 11.54 16.81
N ASP A 59 -12.98 12.29 15.69
CA ASP A 59 -13.13 11.73 14.35
C ASP A 59 -11.99 10.77 13.99
N ILE A 60 -10.73 11.18 14.20
CA ILE A 60 -9.55 10.33 13.93
C ILE A 60 -9.61 9.07 14.78
N THR A 61 -9.91 9.19 16.07
CA THR A 61 -9.98 8.06 17.00
C THR A 61 -11.11 7.11 16.62
N MET A 62 -12.28 7.65 16.27
CA MET A 62 -13.44 6.86 15.85
C MET A 62 -13.14 6.10 14.55
N LYS A 63 -12.55 6.77 13.55
CA LYS A 63 -12.15 6.12 12.29
C LYS A 63 -11.10 5.03 12.51
N ALA A 64 -10.11 5.27 13.37
CA ALA A 64 -9.10 4.27 13.70
C ALA A 64 -9.73 3.05 14.40
N ALA A 65 -10.59 3.28 15.41
CA ALA A 65 -11.33 2.24 16.11
C ALA A 65 -12.23 1.44 15.18
N ALA A 66 -13.00 2.11 14.31
CA ALA A 66 -13.87 1.48 13.33
C ALA A 66 -13.08 0.61 12.34
N THR A 67 -11.94 1.11 11.84
CA THR A 67 -11.07 0.36 10.92
C THR A 67 -10.47 -0.88 11.61
N ALA A 68 -10.04 -0.73 12.86
CA ALA A 68 -9.52 -1.84 13.66
C ALA A 68 -10.60 -2.90 13.96
N ALA A 69 -11.79 -2.46 14.36
CA ALA A 69 -12.93 -3.34 14.64
C ALA A 69 -13.40 -4.09 13.38
N ALA A 70 -13.49 -3.41 12.24
CA ALA A 70 -13.81 -4.04 10.95
C ALA A 70 -12.75 -5.08 10.57
N GLY A 71 -11.46 -4.74 10.72
CA GLY A 71 -10.36 -5.69 10.48
C GLY A 71 -10.43 -6.92 11.37
N ALA A 72 -10.64 -6.72 12.68
CA ALA A 72 -10.76 -7.82 13.65
C ALA A 72 -12.01 -8.69 13.38
N GLY A 73 -13.14 -8.07 13.05
CA GLY A 73 -14.37 -8.76 12.68
C GLY A 73 -14.18 -9.63 11.44
N CYS A 74 -13.55 -9.12 10.39
CA CYS A 74 -13.22 -9.90 9.19
C CYS A 74 -12.31 -11.10 9.50
N VAL A 75 -11.35 -10.96 10.41
CA VAL A 75 -10.46 -12.06 10.81
C VAL A 75 -11.21 -13.12 11.64
N ALA A 76 -12.06 -12.70 12.57
CA ALA A 76 -12.80 -13.61 13.45
C ALA A 76 -13.94 -14.34 12.72
N LEU A 77 -14.69 -13.61 11.88
CA LEU A 77 -15.86 -14.14 11.18
C LEU A 77 -15.52 -14.75 9.81
N GLY A 78 -14.38 -14.38 9.22
CA GLY A 78 -13.95 -14.86 7.91
C GLY A 78 -13.98 -16.38 7.75
N PRO A 79 -13.38 -17.17 8.66
CA PRO A 79 -13.42 -18.62 8.59
C PRO A 79 -14.84 -19.20 8.67
N MET A 80 -15.70 -18.61 9.51
CA MET A 80 -17.09 -19.07 9.65
C MET A 80 -17.87 -18.86 8.35
N ILE A 81 -17.75 -17.68 7.74
CA ILE A 81 -18.39 -17.36 6.45
C ILE A 81 -17.82 -18.26 5.34
N GLN A 82 -16.50 -18.44 5.31
CA GLN A 82 -15.84 -19.33 4.36
C GLN A 82 -16.40 -20.75 4.45
N SER A 83 -16.47 -21.33 5.66
CA SER A 83 -17.02 -22.67 5.88
C SER A 83 -18.48 -22.77 5.47
N ALA A 84 -19.30 -21.75 5.77
CA ALA A 84 -20.70 -21.73 5.35
C ALA A 84 -20.83 -21.73 3.82
N MET A 85 -20.10 -20.86 3.11
CA MET A 85 -20.18 -20.77 1.65
C MET A 85 -19.61 -22.00 0.93
N VAL A 86 -18.60 -22.65 1.50
CA VAL A 86 -18.10 -23.95 0.99
C VAL A 86 -19.16 -25.03 1.22
N GLY A 87 -19.81 -25.05 2.39
CA GLY A 87 -20.87 -26.01 2.72
C GLY A 87 -22.14 -25.89 1.86
N MET A 88 -22.43 -24.72 1.30
CA MET A 88 -23.56 -24.51 0.39
C MET A 88 -23.37 -25.14 -1.02
N ASN A 89 -22.15 -25.58 -1.36
CA ASN A 89 -21.81 -26.23 -2.63
C ASN A 89 -22.35 -25.51 -3.90
N LEU A 90 -22.16 -24.19 -3.95
CA LEU A 90 -22.62 -23.31 -5.02
C LEU A 90 -21.70 -23.34 -6.27
N GLY A 91 -21.05 -24.47 -6.54
CA GLY A 91 -20.11 -24.63 -7.65
C GLY A 91 -18.92 -23.67 -7.55
N VAL A 92 -18.73 -22.82 -8.56
CA VAL A 92 -17.58 -21.91 -8.69
C VAL A 92 -17.42 -21.00 -7.46
N LEU A 93 -18.51 -20.54 -6.85
CA LEU A 93 -18.45 -19.69 -5.67
C LEU A 93 -17.82 -20.41 -4.47
N SER A 94 -18.15 -21.69 -4.26
CA SER A 94 -17.54 -22.50 -3.20
C SER A 94 -16.07 -22.78 -3.49
N SER A 95 -15.68 -23.00 -4.76
CA SER A 95 -14.27 -23.16 -5.16
C SER A 95 -13.45 -21.88 -4.93
N VAL A 96 -14.00 -20.71 -5.28
CA VAL A 96 -13.34 -19.42 -5.05
C VAL A 96 -13.22 -19.14 -3.56
N ALA A 97 -14.25 -19.44 -2.77
CA ALA A 97 -14.23 -19.30 -1.32
C ALA A 97 -13.19 -20.22 -0.66
N ALA A 98 -13.02 -21.44 -1.15
CA ALA A 98 -12.09 -22.44 -0.63
C ALA A 98 -10.62 -22.20 -1.04
N ALA A 99 -10.35 -21.37 -2.04
CA ALA A 99 -9.00 -21.19 -2.57
C ALA A 99 -7.98 -20.70 -1.50
N ASP A 100 -6.76 -21.23 -1.53
CA ASP A 100 -5.70 -20.93 -0.55
C ASP A 100 -5.29 -19.44 -0.54
N ALA A 101 -5.41 -18.77 -1.69
CA ALA A 101 -5.25 -17.32 -1.84
C ALA A 101 -6.59 -16.60 -2.10
N GLY A 102 -7.70 -17.21 -1.66
CA GLY A 102 -9.06 -16.75 -1.84
C GLY A 102 -9.47 -15.62 -0.89
N PRO A 103 -10.69 -15.06 -1.08
CA PRO A 103 -11.15 -13.82 -0.45
C PRO A 103 -11.32 -13.88 1.08
N PHE A 104 -11.18 -15.05 1.71
CA PHE A 104 -11.22 -15.20 3.17
C PHE A 104 -9.84 -15.33 3.80
N THR A 105 -8.78 -15.16 3.00
CA THR A 105 -7.40 -15.35 3.44
C THR A 105 -6.63 -14.04 3.46
N VAL A 106 -5.58 -13.97 4.29
CA VAL A 106 -4.65 -12.82 4.24
C VAL A 106 -3.83 -12.79 2.94
N HIS A 107 -3.71 -13.93 2.26
CA HIS A 107 -3.11 -14.01 0.93
C HIS A 107 -3.92 -13.23 -0.11
N PHE A 108 -5.21 -13.02 0.08
CA PHE A 108 -5.99 -12.11 -0.75
C PHE A 108 -5.90 -10.66 -0.26
N TRP A 109 -6.22 -10.41 1.02
CA TRP A 109 -6.41 -9.05 1.54
C TRP A 109 -5.13 -8.22 1.62
N ALA A 110 -3.97 -8.85 1.93
CA ALA A 110 -2.71 -8.10 1.93
C ALA A 110 -2.42 -7.57 0.50
N PRO A 111 -2.35 -8.38 -0.56
CA PRO A 111 -2.22 -7.87 -1.93
C PRO A 111 -3.32 -6.91 -2.38
N MET A 112 -4.59 -7.17 -2.04
CA MET A 112 -5.70 -6.28 -2.43
C MET A 112 -5.58 -4.89 -1.80
N SER A 113 -5.10 -4.80 -0.56
CA SER A 113 -4.83 -3.50 0.06
C SER A 113 -3.74 -2.70 -0.68
N LYS A 114 -2.77 -3.37 -1.32
CA LYS A 114 -1.82 -2.70 -2.22
C LYS A 114 -2.52 -2.19 -3.49
N TRP A 115 -3.47 -2.93 -4.06
CA TRP A 115 -4.20 -2.48 -5.26
C TRP A 115 -4.96 -1.17 -5.03
N LEU A 116 -5.53 -0.97 -3.83
CA LEU A 116 -6.14 0.31 -3.45
C LEU A 116 -5.13 1.47 -3.48
N ILE A 117 -3.90 1.23 -3.03
CA ILE A 117 -2.82 2.22 -3.05
C ILE A 117 -2.31 2.45 -4.47
N SER A 118 -2.07 1.39 -5.24
CA SER A 118 -1.63 1.47 -6.65
C SER A 118 -2.66 2.18 -7.53
N GLY A 119 -3.96 1.99 -7.28
CA GLY A 119 -5.02 2.74 -7.96
C GLY A 119 -4.86 4.25 -7.80
N ALA A 120 -4.50 4.73 -6.60
CA ALA A 120 -4.18 6.14 -6.38
C ALA A 120 -2.95 6.60 -7.17
N SER A 121 -1.92 5.75 -7.30
CA SER A 121 -0.73 6.07 -8.12
C SER A 121 -1.07 6.22 -9.60
N PHE A 122 -1.97 5.39 -10.14
CA PHE A 122 -2.40 5.52 -11.54
C PHE A 122 -3.25 6.76 -11.81
N MET A 123 -3.97 7.26 -10.81
CA MET A 123 -4.70 8.52 -10.94
C MET A 123 -3.78 9.75 -10.93
N ASP A 124 -2.51 9.59 -10.54
CA ASP A 124 -1.52 10.67 -10.44
C ASP A 124 -0.37 10.54 -11.47
N LEU A 125 -0.59 9.85 -12.60
CA LEU A 125 0.48 9.63 -13.60
C LEU A 125 1.04 10.93 -14.20
N HIS A 126 0.27 12.02 -14.15
CA HIS A 126 0.63 13.34 -14.65
C HIS A 126 1.25 14.24 -13.57
N ARG A 127 1.67 13.68 -12.44
CA ARG A 127 2.41 14.42 -11.41
C ARG A 127 3.56 15.22 -12.03
N PRO A 128 3.72 16.51 -11.68
CA PRO A 128 4.83 17.34 -12.15
C PRO A 128 6.18 16.70 -11.82
N THR A 129 7.12 16.77 -12.76
CA THR A 129 8.43 16.11 -12.70
C THR A 129 9.31 16.62 -11.56
N GLU A 130 9.12 17.84 -11.12
CA GLU A 130 9.85 18.51 -10.03
C GLU A 130 9.50 17.88 -8.68
N LYS A 131 8.31 17.27 -8.59
CA LYS A 131 7.82 16.55 -7.40
C LYS A 131 8.17 15.07 -7.41
N ILE A 132 8.90 14.59 -8.42
CA ILE A 132 9.29 13.18 -8.58
C ILE A 132 10.73 13.02 -8.10
N SER A 133 10.93 12.19 -7.08
CA SER A 133 12.26 11.83 -6.59
C SER A 133 12.83 10.64 -7.38
N ILE A 134 13.99 10.83 -8.02
CA ILE A 134 14.70 9.77 -8.75
C ILE A 134 14.98 8.56 -7.85
N ALA A 135 15.52 8.80 -6.65
CA ALA A 135 15.86 7.72 -5.71
C ALA A 135 14.62 6.91 -5.30
N GLN A 136 13.52 7.60 -4.95
CA GLN A 136 12.28 6.95 -4.55
C GLN A 136 11.70 6.11 -5.69
N TYR A 137 11.56 6.69 -6.89
CA TYR A 137 10.94 5.99 -8.02
C TYR A 137 11.83 4.89 -8.60
N THR A 138 13.16 5.01 -8.48
CA THR A 138 14.09 3.91 -8.76
C THR A 138 13.85 2.75 -7.79
N ALA A 139 13.77 3.01 -6.48
CA ALA A 139 13.51 1.99 -5.48
C ALA A 139 12.15 1.32 -5.69
N LEU A 140 11.09 2.08 -6.01
CA LEU A 140 9.76 1.54 -6.31
C LEU A 140 9.76 0.67 -7.56
N THR A 141 10.49 1.09 -8.62
CA THR A 141 10.61 0.32 -9.87
C THR A 141 11.31 -1.02 -9.63
N MET A 142 12.44 -1.01 -8.93
CA MET A 142 13.16 -2.24 -8.57
C MET A 142 12.31 -3.15 -7.67
N THR A 143 11.58 -2.55 -6.72
CA THR A 143 10.67 -3.30 -5.84
C THR A 143 9.59 -4.00 -6.65
N GLY A 144 8.90 -3.29 -7.55
CA GLY A 144 7.87 -3.88 -8.41
C GLY A 144 8.42 -5.03 -9.25
N LEU A 145 9.61 -4.86 -9.84
CA LEU A 145 10.25 -5.91 -10.63
C LEU A 145 10.57 -7.17 -9.81
N PHE A 146 11.28 -7.03 -8.69
CA PHE A 146 11.70 -8.18 -7.88
C PHE A 146 10.52 -8.88 -7.21
N PHE A 147 9.58 -8.11 -6.67
CA PHE A 147 8.43 -8.68 -5.98
C PHE A 147 7.42 -9.34 -6.92
N SER A 148 7.40 -8.97 -8.22
CA SER A 148 6.60 -9.68 -9.23
C SER A 148 7.02 -11.15 -9.34
N ARG A 149 8.33 -11.43 -9.43
CA ARG A 149 8.83 -12.82 -9.43
C ARG A 149 8.64 -13.49 -8.08
N TYR A 150 8.93 -12.79 -6.99
CA TYR A 150 8.76 -13.34 -5.64
C TYR A 150 7.33 -13.83 -5.37
N ALA A 151 6.32 -13.11 -5.87
CA ALA A 151 4.91 -13.47 -5.73
C ALA A 151 4.53 -14.83 -6.36
N LEU A 152 5.34 -15.32 -7.31
CA LEU A 152 5.17 -16.62 -7.95
C LEU A 152 5.96 -17.75 -7.26
N LEU A 153 6.87 -17.40 -6.34
CA LEU A 153 7.69 -18.36 -5.60
C LEU A 153 7.16 -18.65 -4.20
N VAL A 154 6.36 -17.74 -3.66
CA VAL A 154 5.67 -17.94 -2.38
C VAL A 154 4.59 -19.02 -2.50
N GLN A 155 4.37 -19.73 -1.40
CA GLN A 155 3.33 -20.74 -1.26
C GLN A 155 2.28 -20.26 -0.25
N PRO A 156 0.99 -20.23 -0.64
CA PRO A 156 0.47 -20.48 -1.99
C PRO A 156 0.91 -19.40 -3.00
N ILE A 157 0.99 -19.77 -4.28
CA ILE A 157 1.29 -18.85 -5.39
C ILE A 157 0.25 -17.73 -5.40
N ASN A 158 0.71 -16.48 -5.52
CA ASN A 158 -0.14 -15.32 -5.35
C ASN A 158 -0.17 -14.42 -6.58
N TYR A 159 -1.13 -14.67 -7.47
CA TYR A 159 -1.28 -13.90 -8.71
C TYR A 159 -1.69 -12.44 -8.47
N THR A 160 -2.49 -12.15 -7.44
CA THR A 160 -2.87 -10.78 -7.07
C THR A 160 -1.66 -9.98 -6.59
N LEU A 161 -0.76 -10.62 -5.84
CA LEU A 161 0.50 -10.01 -5.43
C LEU A 161 1.43 -9.81 -6.63
N CYS A 162 1.47 -10.75 -7.57
CA CYS A 162 2.24 -10.59 -8.80
C CYS A 162 1.71 -9.39 -9.61
N SER A 163 0.41 -9.33 -9.85
CA SER A 163 -0.21 -8.29 -10.68
C SER A 163 -0.05 -6.90 -10.08
N VAL A 164 -0.19 -6.73 -8.77
CA VAL A 164 0.01 -5.43 -8.13
C VAL A 164 1.46 -4.95 -8.18
N ASN A 165 2.43 -5.87 -8.14
CA ASN A 165 3.85 -5.52 -8.28
C ASN A 165 4.23 -5.18 -9.73
N ILE A 166 3.61 -5.84 -10.72
CA ILE A 166 3.72 -5.44 -12.13
C ILE A 166 3.14 -4.04 -12.33
N ALA A 167 1.99 -3.76 -11.72
CA ALA A 167 1.35 -2.45 -11.77
C ALA A 167 2.20 -1.37 -11.09
N LEU A 168 2.80 -1.68 -9.93
CA LEU A 168 3.77 -0.82 -9.27
C LEU A 168 4.98 -0.54 -10.17
N PHE A 169 5.58 -1.58 -10.76
CA PHE A 169 6.70 -1.44 -11.69
C PHE A 169 6.34 -0.50 -12.86
N GLY A 170 5.21 -0.74 -13.53
CA GLY A 170 4.80 0.06 -14.68
C GLY A 170 4.56 1.53 -14.32
N SER A 171 3.80 1.79 -13.26
CA SER A 171 3.52 3.16 -12.81
C SER A 171 4.79 3.89 -12.34
N SER A 172 5.68 3.23 -11.59
CA SER A 172 6.90 3.88 -11.12
C SER A 172 7.94 4.07 -12.22
N ALA A 173 8.06 3.12 -13.16
CA ALA A 173 8.94 3.24 -14.32
C ALA A 173 8.52 4.40 -15.23
N TRP A 174 7.20 4.61 -15.40
CA TRP A 174 6.66 5.77 -16.11
C TRP A 174 7.12 7.09 -15.50
N HIS A 175 6.95 7.26 -14.19
CA HIS A 175 7.39 8.47 -13.49
C HIS A 175 8.91 8.65 -13.54
N LEU A 176 9.67 7.57 -13.37
CA LEU A 176 11.12 7.59 -13.45
C LEU A 176 11.59 8.00 -14.84
N GLY A 177 11.01 7.43 -15.89
CA GLY A 177 11.34 7.75 -17.29
C GLY A 177 11.08 9.22 -17.62
N ARG A 178 9.91 9.75 -17.27
CA ARG A 178 9.61 11.18 -17.47
C ARG A 178 10.56 12.09 -16.71
N LYS A 179 10.93 11.74 -15.48
CA LYS A 179 11.89 12.52 -14.69
C LYS A 179 13.29 12.51 -15.30
N ILE A 180 13.76 11.35 -15.76
CA ILE A 180 15.06 11.26 -16.45
C ILE A 180 15.06 12.08 -17.74
N ASN A 181 13.96 12.02 -18.51
CA ASN A 181 13.81 12.81 -19.73
C ASN A 181 13.88 14.31 -19.45
N ALA A 182 13.10 14.79 -18.47
CA ALA A 182 13.10 16.20 -18.08
C ALA A 182 14.46 16.67 -17.55
N ASP A 183 15.11 15.90 -16.68
CA ASP A 183 16.33 16.36 -15.99
C ASP A 183 17.60 16.24 -16.85
N TYR A 184 17.66 15.28 -17.79
CA TYR A 184 18.90 14.91 -18.47
C TYR A 184 18.82 14.89 -20.00
N ILE A 185 17.63 14.88 -20.60
CA ILE A 185 17.47 14.81 -22.06
C ILE A 185 16.97 16.14 -22.61
N GLU A 186 15.89 16.69 -22.05
CA GLU A 186 15.28 17.95 -22.51
C GLU A 186 16.02 19.19 -21.98
N GLY A 187 16.91 19.02 -21.00
CA GLY A 187 17.58 20.14 -20.32
C GLY A 187 16.62 20.88 -19.38
N PRO A 188 17.11 21.82 -18.54
CA PRO A 188 16.25 22.58 -17.65
C PRO A 188 15.15 23.28 -18.46
N THR A 189 13.90 23.00 -18.13
CA THR A 189 12.75 23.69 -18.73
C THR A 189 12.92 25.19 -18.56
N THR A 190 12.67 25.90 -19.65
CA THR A 190 12.79 27.35 -19.87
C THR A 190 12.12 28.21 -18.80
N GLU A 191 11.26 27.63 -17.95
CA GLU A 191 10.68 28.28 -16.76
C GLU A 191 11.74 28.79 -15.76
N ALA A 192 12.90 28.11 -15.66
CA ALA A 192 14.02 28.58 -14.83
C ALA A 192 14.77 29.78 -15.44
N GLU A 193 14.67 29.99 -16.76
CA GLU A 193 15.22 31.18 -17.43
C GLU A 193 14.25 32.37 -17.34
N GLU A 194 12.93 32.11 -17.30
CA GLU A 194 11.92 33.17 -17.20
C GLU A 194 11.90 33.81 -15.80
N GLU A 195 12.07 33.01 -14.74
CA GLU A 195 12.15 33.51 -13.35
C GLU A 195 13.51 34.18 -13.03
N ALA A 196 14.54 33.94 -13.85
CA ALA A 196 15.88 34.53 -13.72
C ALA A 196 16.03 35.86 -14.47
N THR A 197 15.05 36.29 -15.26
CA THR A 197 15.04 37.64 -15.82
C THR A 197 14.61 38.65 -14.76
N PRO A 198 15.46 39.62 -14.36
CA PRO A 198 15.01 40.74 -13.56
C PRO A 198 13.90 41.44 -14.35
N LYS A 199 12.76 41.69 -13.71
CA LYS A 199 11.77 42.62 -14.25
C LYS A 199 12.46 43.98 -14.34
N GLU A 200 12.91 44.35 -15.53
CA GLU A 200 13.36 45.72 -15.81
C GLU A 200 12.17 46.66 -15.55
N GLU A 201 12.43 47.69 -14.73
CA GLU A 201 11.49 48.76 -14.34
C GLU A 201 11.11 49.68 -15.48
#